data_AF-A0A7C9CJQ2-F1
#
_entry.id   AF-A0A7C9CJQ2-F1
#
_cell.length_a   1.000
_cell.length_b   1.000
_cell.length_c   1.000
_cell.angle_alpha   90.00
_cell.angle_beta   90.00
_cell.angle_gamma   90.00
#
_symmetry.space_group_name_H-M   'P 1'
#
loop_
_entity.id
_entity.type
_entity.pdbx_description
1 polymer ?
#
loop_
_entity_poly.entity_id
_entity_poly.type
_entity_poly.pdbx_seq_one_letter_code
_entity_poly.pdbx_strand_id
1 'polypeptide(L)'
;PPIGIEIIPFPWEEVGLPEGVENPEAFSSREMGAKFHKATQMLQPSLELVLEKLKPNYLVADLLLPYATQAAKKFNIPRLVFHVFGCFPICCAITLRKYQ
;
A
#
# COMPACT_ATOMS: atom_id res chain seq x y z
N PRO A 1 -24.23 -0.89 -8.11
CA PRO A 1 -24.05 0.28 -7.22
C PRO A 1 -22.85 1.15 -7.70
N PRO A 2 -22.88 2.47 -7.47
CA PRO A 2 -21.76 3.36 -7.83
C PRO A 2 -20.54 3.11 -6.92
N ILE A 3 -19.34 3.29 -7.49
CA ILE A 3 -18.06 3.14 -6.78
C ILE A 3 -17.59 4.54 -6.36
N GLY A 4 -17.32 4.74 -5.06
CA GLY A 4 -16.78 6.00 -4.53
C GLY A 4 -15.26 6.05 -4.64
N ILE A 5 -14.70 7.27 -4.71
CA ILE A 5 -13.25 7.51 -4.81
C ILE A 5 -12.85 8.52 -3.72
N GLU A 6 -11.84 8.18 -2.93
CA GLU A 6 -11.15 9.10 -2.02
C GLU A 6 -9.71 9.26 -2.52
N ILE A 7 -9.28 10.51 -2.72
CA ILE A 7 -7.95 10.83 -3.24
C ILE A 7 -7.04 11.16 -2.06
N ILE A 8 -5.90 10.49 -1.97
CA ILE A 8 -4.86 10.77 -0.98
C ILE A 8 -3.68 11.41 -1.70
N PRO A 9 -3.23 12.62 -1.30
CA PRO A 9 -2.04 13.25 -1.87
C PRO A 9 -0.80 12.38 -1.68
N PHE A 10 -0.03 12.19 -2.74
CA PHE A 10 1.19 11.40 -2.70
C PHE A 10 2.39 12.25 -2.26
N PRO A 11 3.19 11.81 -1.27
CA PRO A 11 4.29 12.59 -0.71
C PRO A 11 5.56 12.46 -1.58
N TRP A 12 5.50 12.97 -2.82
CA TRP A 12 6.61 12.91 -3.76
C TRP A 12 7.78 13.81 -3.34
N GLU A 13 7.48 14.99 -2.78
CA GLU A 13 8.47 16.00 -2.40
C GLU A 13 9.37 15.48 -1.27
N GLU A 14 8.77 14.85 -0.25
CA GLU A 14 9.46 14.35 0.93
C GLU A 14 10.42 13.20 0.65
N VAL A 15 10.26 12.53 -0.49
CA VAL A 15 11.17 11.47 -0.96
C VAL A 15 12.06 11.90 -2.11
N GLY A 16 11.93 13.15 -2.59
CA GLY A 16 12.68 13.69 -3.71
C GLY A 16 12.39 12.98 -5.04
N LEU A 17 11.13 12.61 -5.27
CA LEU A 17 10.64 12.23 -6.60
C LEU A 17 10.26 13.49 -7.40
N PRO A 18 10.31 13.46 -8.74
CA PRO A 18 9.82 14.56 -9.54
C PRO A 18 8.31 14.76 -9.35
N GLU A 19 7.85 16.01 -9.47
CA GLU A 19 6.43 16.35 -9.44
C GLU A 19 5.63 15.52 -10.45
N GLY A 20 4.48 15.00 -10.02
CA GLY A 20 3.60 14.17 -10.86
C GLY A 20 4.04 12.72 -11.04
N VAL A 21 5.19 12.29 -10.48
CA VAL A 21 5.65 10.89 -10.54
C VAL A 21 5.03 10.09 -9.39
N GLU A 22 3.80 9.62 -9.63
CA GLU A 22 3.02 8.82 -8.66
C GLU A 22 2.73 7.38 -9.14
N ASN A 23 3.27 6.99 -10.30
CA ASN A 23 3.05 5.68 -10.91
C ASN A 23 4.38 4.96 -11.20
N PRO A 24 4.54 3.68 -10.78
CA PRO A 24 5.70 2.86 -11.12
C PRO A 24 6.07 2.72 -12.60
N GLU A 25 5.12 2.89 -13.52
CA GLU A 25 5.39 2.87 -14.96
C GLU A 25 6.33 3.99 -15.41
N ALA A 26 6.42 5.10 -14.64
CA ALA A 26 7.30 6.22 -14.93
C ALA A 26 8.73 6.02 -14.41
N PHE A 27 9.05 4.89 -13.76
CA PHE A 27 10.35 4.70 -13.12
C PHE A 27 11.41 4.28 -14.13
N SER A 28 12.49 5.06 -14.20
CA SER A 28 13.67 4.76 -15.02
C SER A 28 14.82 4.14 -14.21
N SER A 29 14.68 4.03 -12.89
CA SER A 29 15.73 3.52 -12.01
C SER A 29 15.20 2.79 -10.78
N ARG A 30 16.05 1.92 -10.21
CA ARG A 30 15.77 1.23 -8.95
C ARG A 30 15.64 2.22 -7.77
N GLU A 31 16.38 3.32 -7.81
CA GLU A 31 16.32 4.38 -6.79
C GLU A 31 14.93 5.02 -6.73
N MET A 32 14.33 5.30 -7.89
CA MET A 32 12.94 5.80 -7.95
C MET A 32 11.96 4.81 -7.33
N GLY A 33 12.12 3.51 -7.61
CA GLY A 33 11.31 2.47 -6.98
C GLY A 33 11.45 2.44 -5.46
N ALA A 34 12.66 2.63 -4.92
CA ALA A 34 12.88 2.71 -3.49
C ALA A 34 12.25 3.97 -2.86
N LYS A 35 12.38 5.13 -3.52
CA LYS A 35 11.74 6.39 -3.11
C LYS A 35 10.22 6.28 -3.12
N PHE A 36 9.64 5.69 -4.16
CA PHE A 36 8.21 5.44 -4.25
C PHE A 36 7.74 4.52 -3.13
N HIS A 37 8.44 3.40 -2.90
CA HIS A 37 8.10 2.51 -1.80
C HIS A 37 8.11 3.26 -0.45
N LYS A 38 9.14 4.09 -0.19
CA LYS A 38 9.19 4.93 1.01
C LYS A 38 7.99 5.89 1.10
N ALA A 39 7.63 6.56 0.01
CA ALA A 39 6.47 7.45 -0.05
C ALA A 39 5.16 6.71 0.25
N THR A 40 4.96 5.50 -0.30
CA THR A 40 3.76 4.70 0.02
C THR A 40 3.65 4.35 1.50
N GLN A 41 4.77 4.15 2.21
CA GLN A 41 4.74 3.91 3.67
C GLN A 41 4.36 5.17 4.45
N MET A 42 4.62 6.36 3.92
CA MET A 42 4.24 7.64 4.54
C MET A 42 2.74 7.93 4.45
N LEU A 43 1.98 7.17 3.64
CA LEU A 43 0.53 7.35 3.48
C LEU A 43 -0.30 6.83 4.65
N GLN A 44 0.32 6.16 5.64
CA GLN A 44 -0.40 5.58 6.78
C GLN A 44 -1.32 6.58 7.51
N PRO A 45 -0.88 7.79 7.89
CA PRO A 45 -1.75 8.74 8.60
C PRO A 45 -2.97 9.15 7.76
N SER A 46 -2.78 9.36 6.45
CA SER A 46 -3.87 9.70 5.54
C SER A 46 -4.88 8.56 5.39
N LEU A 47 -4.41 7.31 5.32
CA LEU A 47 -5.28 6.14 5.33
C LEU A 47 -6.09 6.07 6.64
N GLU A 48 -5.47 6.36 7.78
CA GLU A 48 -6.16 6.34 9.08
C GLU A 48 -7.29 7.38 9.14
N LEU A 49 -7.07 8.59 8.62
CA LEU A 49 -8.10 9.62 8.51
C LEU A 49 -9.28 9.16 7.61
N VAL A 50 -8.99 8.50 6.50
CA VAL A 50 -10.03 7.95 5.61
C VAL A 50 -10.84 6.87 6.32
N LEU A 51 -10.18 5.98 7.06
CA LEU A 51 -10.86 4.91 7.81
C LEU A 51 -11.74 5.47 8.94
N GLU A 52 -11.28 6.51 9.64
CA GLU A 52 -12.05 7.19 10.67
C GLU A 52 -13.30 7.88 10.10
N LYS A 53 -13.15 8.54 8.94
CA LYS A 53 -14.23 9.23 8.22
C LYS A 53 -15.28 8.25 7.69
N LEU A 54 -14.85 7.20 7.00
CA LEU A 54 -15.75 6.30 6.25
C LEU A 54 -16.27 5.13 7.09
N LYS A 55 -15.52 4.70 8.12
CA LYS A 55 -15.85 3.56 8.99
C LYS A 55 -16.31 2.31 8.22
N PRO A 56 -15.54 1.83 7.22
CA PRO A 56 -15.93 0.67 6.43
C PRO A 56 -15.93 -0.60 7.27
N ASN A 57 -16.68 -1.62 6.84
CA ASN A 57 -16.70 -2.93 7.52
C ASN A 57 -15.40 -3.73 7.31
N TYR A 58 -14.71 -3.51 6.19
CA TYR A 58 -13.48 -4.22 5.82
C TYR A 58 -12.54 -3.29 5.06
N LEU A 59 -11.24 -3.54 5.17
CA LEU A 59 -10.21 -2.94 4.32
C LEU A 59 -9.57 -4.02 3.45
N VAL A 60 -9.64 -3.88 2.13
CA VAL A 60 -8.80 -4.65 1.21
C VAL A 60 -7.58 -3.79 0.85
N ALA A 61 -6.38 -4.28 1.11
CA ALA A 61 -5.16 -3.51 0.86
C ALA A 61 -4.04 -4.38 0.30
N ASP A 62 -3.26 -3.80 -0.62
CA ASP A 62 -2.14 -4.45 -1.30
C ASP A 62 -1.08 -4.99 -0.31
N LEU A 63 -0.48 -6.13 -0.65
CA LEU A 63 0.59 -6.75 0.14
C LEU A 63 1.79 -5.82 0.42
N LEU A 64 2.06 -4.86 -0.47
CA LEU A 64 3.16 -3.90 -0.36
C LEU A 64 2.90 -2.79 0.67
N LEU A 65 1.69 -2.75 1.26
CA LEU A 65 1.29 -1.80 2.30
C LEU A 65 1.10 -2.54 3.64
N PRO A 66 2.15 -3.12 4.26
CA PRO A 66 2.01 -3.88 5.49
C PRO A 66 1.44 -3.05 6.65
N TYR A 67 1.70 -1.74 6.68
CA TYR A 67 1.18 -0.82 7.69
C TYR A 67 -0.36 -0.77 7.74
N ALA A 68 -1.05 -1.07 6.63
CA ALA A 68 -2.50 -1.00 6.55
C ALA A 68 -3.21 -1.94 7.55
N THR A 69 -2.52 -3.00 8.02
CA THR A 69 -3.04 -3.88 9.07
C THR A 69 -3.13 -3.13 10.39
N GLN A 70 -2.09 -2.36 10.74
CA GLN A 70 -2.05 -1.59 11.97
C GLN A 70 -3.01 -0.40 11.89
N ALA A 71 -3.07 0.28 10.74
CA ALA A 71 -4.02 1.36 10.49
C ALA A 71 -5.48 0.91 10.68
N ALA A 72 -5.88 -0.21 10.07
CA ALA A 72 -7.23 -0.75 10.20
C ALA A 72 -7.54 -1.23 11.64
N LYS A 73 -6.56 -1.86 12.30
CA LYS A 73 -6.70 -2.34 13.68
C LYS A 73 -7.05 -1.23 14.67
N LYS A 74 -6.55 0.01 14.48
CA LYS A 74 -6.88 1.16 15.35
C LYS A 74 -8.38 1.43 15.42
N PHE A 75 -9.13 1.10 14.38
CA PHE A 75 -10.57 1.33 14.27
C PHE A 75 -11.40 0.04 14.36
N ASN A 76 -10.78 -1.08 14.79
CA ASN A 76 -11.38 -2.42 14.80
C ASN A 76 -11.90 -2.89 13.42
N ILE A 77 -11.22 -2.46 12.35
CA ILE A 77 -11.56 -2.85 10.98
C ILE A 77 -10.69 -4.05 10.58
N PRO A 78 -11.28 -5.19 10.17
CA PRO A 78 -10.51 -6.30 9.62
C PRO A 78 -9.89 -5.94 8.27
N ARG A 79 -8.61 -6.29 8.09
CA ARG A 79 -7.89 -6.16 6.82
C ARG A 79 -7.81 -7.49 6.08
N LEU A 80 -8.15 -7.46 4.80
CA LEU A 80 -7.84 -8.49 3.82
C LEU A 80 -6.62 -8.06 2.99
N VAL A 81 -5.62 -8.93 2.90
CA VAL A 81 -4.44 -8.68 2.05
C VAL A 81 -4.76 -9.11 0.63
N PHE A 82 -4.58 -8.21 -0.33
CA PHE A 82 -4.66 -8.54 -1.74
C PHE A 82 -3.26 -8.87 -2.27
N HIS A 83 -3.09 -10.09 -2.75
CA HIS A 83 -1.90 -10.50 -3.46
C HIS A 83 -2.14 -10.40 -4.97
N VAL A 84 -1.36 -9.56 -5.65
CA VAL A 84 -1.40 -9.46 -7.12
C VAL A 84 -0.87 -10.72 -7.82
N PHE A 85 -0.08 -11.53 -7.10
CA PHE A 85 0.48 -12.79 -7.59
C PHE A 85 -0.48 -13.96 -7.30
N GLY A 86 -0.47 -14.97 -8.17
CA GLY A 86 -1.21 -16.22 -7.95
C GLY A 86 -0.63 -17.06 -6.80
N CYS A 87 -1.33 -18.15 -6.43
CA CYS A 87 -0.92 -19.00 -5.30
C CYS A 87 0.47 -19.65 -5.50
N PHE A 88 0.79 -20.10 -6.72
CA PHE A 88 2.06 -20.79 -7.00
C PHE A 88 3.30 -19.96 -6.63
N PRO A 89 3.51 -18.73 -7.16
CA PRO A 89 4.68 -17.92 -6.80
C PRO A 89 4.71 -17.56 -5.31
N ILE A 90 3.56 -17.38 -4.66
CA ILE A 90 3.48 -17.16 -3.22
C ILE A 90 4.00 -18.37 -2.46
N CYS A 91 3.55 -19.59 -2.81
CA CYS A 91 4.00 -20.83 -2.20
C CYS A 91 5.52 -21.03 -2.39
N CYS A 92 6.06 -20.74 -3.57
CA CYS A 92 7.50 -20.79 -3.82
C CYS A 92 8.25 -19.81 -2.91
N ALA A 93 7.79 -18.55 -2.82
CA ALA A 93 8.43 -17.54 -1.98
C ALA A 93 8.42 -17.90 -0.49
N ILE A 94 7.31 -18.45 0.01
CA ILE A 94 7.19 -18.94 1.39
C ILE A 94 8.13 -20.12 1.64
N THR A 95 8.19 -21.07 0.70
CA THR A 95 9.05 -22.25 0.81
C THR A 95 10.51 -21.85 0.85
N LEU A 96 10.96 -20.98 -0.07
CA LEU A 96 12.35 -20.50 -0.10
C LEU A 96 12.73 -19.78 1.19
N ARG A 97 11.87 -18.91 1.72
CA ARG A 97 12.12 -18.24 3.01
C ARG A 97 12.22 -19.20 4.20
N LYS A 98 11.58 -20.37 4.14
CA LYS A 98 11.58 -21.35 5.24
C LYS A 98 12.86 -22.21 5.26
N TYR A 99 13.48 -22.43 4.11
CA TYR A 99 14.61 -23.35 3.92
C TYR A 99 15.92 -22.65 3.52
N GLN A 100 15.95 -21.31 3.56
CA GLN A 100 17.18 -20.50 3.61
C GLN A 100 17.50 -20.17 5.07
#